data_AF-A0A401XHY1-F1
#
_entry.id   AF-A0A401XHY1-F1
#
_cell.length_a   1.000
_cell.length_b   1.000
_cell.length_c   1.000
_cell.angle_alpha   90.00
_cell.angle_beta   90.00
_cell.angle_gamma   90.00
#
_symmetry.space_group_name_H-M   'P 1'
#
loop_
_entity.id
_entity.type
_entity.pdbx_description
1 polymer ?
#
loop_
_entity_poly.entity_id
_entity_poly.type
_entity_poly.pdbx_seq_one_letter_code
_entity_poly.pdbx_strand_id
1 'polypeptide(L)'
;MRLAIWLLLLGFLIYSENSLRTAGEERLKPLVNGKNPPDLSIGISKEKLINFYEIAGQEGRETYANILMRYDLLYPLSYGLFFAYTISLLVRNFRKRLLSILIFLPLISMLSDFVENAGFILLAYEYPNFDDQLFQIARTAQILKWSMAFASVATIIVLLIANGIRLAMRSKS
;
A
#
# COMPACT_ATOMS: atom_id res chain seq x y z
N MET A 1 25.39 -0.52 10.59
CA MET A 1 24.18 -1.38 10.70
C MET A 1 22.88 -0.67 10.32
N ARG A 2 22.48 0.47 10.93
CA ARG A 2 21.16 1.09 10.64
C ARG A 2 20.95 1.54 9.20
N LEU A 3 21.96 2.18 8.60
CA LEU A 3 21.94 2.61 7.20
C LEU A 3 21.85 1.42 6.25
N ALA A 4 22.58 0.33 6.53
CA ALA A 4 22.52 -0.89 5.72
C ALA A 4 21.10 -1.50 5.75
N ILE A 5 20.48 -1.63 6.93
CA ILE A 5 19.08 -2.10 7.04
C ILE A 5 18.13 -1.18 6.27
N TRP A 6 18.32 0.14 6.39
CA TRP A 6 17.48 1.11 5.67
C TRP A 6 17.61 0.98 4.16
N LEU A 7 18.83 0.85 3.64
CA LEU A 7 19.11 0.64 2.21
C LEU A 7 18.57 -0.70 1.70
N LEU A 8 18.66 -1.76 2.52
CA LEU A 8 18.07 -3.06 2.19
C LEU A 8 16.54 -2.98 2.08
N LEU A 9 15.87 -2.32 3.03
CA LEU A 9 14.42 -2.12 2.99
C LEU A 9 14.00 -1.22 1.82
N LEU A 10 14.77 -0.17 1.52
CA LEU A 10 14.53 0.67 0.36
C LEU A 10 14.70 -0.12 -0.95
N GLY A 11 15.77 -0.92 -1.05
CA GLY A 11 16.00 -1.80 -2.20
C GLY A 11 14.87 -2.81 -2.38
N PHE A 12 14.39 -3.40 -1.28
CA PHE A 12 13.23 -4.30 -1.31
C PHE A 12 11.95 -3.59 -1.77
N LEU A 13 11.70 -2.37 -1.30
CA LEU A 13 10.58 -1.54 -1.77
C LEU A 13 10.67 -1.27 -3.27
N ILE A 14 11.82 -0.78 -3.74
CA ILE A 14 12.07 -0.49 -5.16
C ILE A 14 11.92 -1.74 -6.02
N TYR A 15 12.42 -2.89 -5.55
CA TYR A 15 12.28 -4.16 -6.25
C TYR A 15 10.82 -4.61 -6.33
N SER A 16 10.08 -4.56 -5.21
CA SER A 16 8.67 -4.97 -5.18
C SER A 16 7.83 -4.12 -6.15
N GLU A 17 8.07 -2.81 -6.19
CA GLU A 17 7.38 -1.88 -7.08
C GLU A 17 7.73 -2.12 -8.56
N ASN A 18 9.02 -2.18 -8.90
CA ASN A 18 9.43 -2.21 -10.30
C ASN A 18 9.36 -3.59 -10.94
N SER A 19 9.59 -4.66 -10.17
CA SER A 19 9.69 -6.01 -10.72
C SER A 19 8.42 -6.82 -10.58
N LEU A 20 7.70 -6.71 -9.46
CA LEU A 20 6.51 -7.53 -9.21
C LEU A 20 5.25 -6.86 -9.77
N ARG A 21 5.04 -5.56 -9.51
CA ARG A 21 3.86 -4.83 -9.98
C ARG A 21 3.83 -4.74 -11.50
N THR A 22 4.93 -4.34 -12.14
CA THR A 22 5.03 -4.24 -13.60
C THR A 22 4.71 -5.57 -14.29
N ALA A 23 5.25 -6.68 -13.76
CA ALA A 23 4.99 -8.01 -14.29
C ALA A 23 3.52 -8.43 -14.18
N GLY A 24 2.82 -8.00 -13.12
CA GLY A 24 1.38 -8.19 -12.97
C GLY A 24 0.60 -7.36 -13.99
N GLU A 25 0.91 -6.08 -14.11
CA GLU A 25 0.20 -5.18 -15.03
C GLU A 25 0.31 -5.60 -16.50
N GLU A 26 1.49 -6.04 -16.94
CA GLU A 26 1.70 -6.50 -18.32
C GLU A 26 0.80 -7.69 -18.69
N ARG A 27 0.45 -8.53 -17.70
CA ARG A 27 -0.46 -9.67 -17.90
C ARG A 27 -1.92 -9.25 -17.91
N LEU A 28 -2.29 -8.27 -17.10
CA LEU A 28 -3.68 -7.86 -16.96
C LEU A 28 -4.14 -6.88 -18.04
N LYS A 29 -3.30 -5.93 -18.42
CA LYS A 29 -3.64 -4.83 -19.35
C LYS A 29 -4.32 -5.31 -20.65
N PRO A 30 -3.86 -6.37 -21.34
CA PRO A 30 -4.52 -6.87 -22.54
C PRO A 30 -5.94 -7.40 -22.29
N LEU A 31 -6.18 -7.96 -21.10
CA LEU A 31 -7.47 -8.58 -20.72
C LEU A 31 -8.51 -7.55 -20.24
N VAL A 32 -8.07 -6.32 -19.94
CA VAL A 32 -8.95 -5.27 -19.38
C VAL A 32 -8.95 -4.00 -20.23
N ASN A 33 -8.61 -4.10 -21.52
CA ASN A 33 -8.54 -2.97 -22.46
C ASN A 33 -7.68 -1.81 -21.95
N GLY A 34 -6.56 -2.12 -21.30
CA GLY A 34 -5.63 -1.13 -20.75
C GLY A 34 -6.14 -0.37 -19.52
N LYS A 35 -7.29 -0.74 -18.94
CA LYS A 35 -7.76 -0.15 -17.67
C LYS A 35 -6.80 -0.47 -16.53
N ASN A 36 -6.64 0.49 -15.63
CA ASN A 36 -5.85 0.27 -14.41
C ASN A 36 -6.58 -0.68 -13.45
N PRO A 37 -5.83 -1.48 -12.67
CA PRO A 37 -6.39 -2.30 -11.59
C PRO A 37 -7.23 -1.47 -10.59
N PRO A 38 -8.36 -2.01 -10.10
CA PRO A 38 -9.24 -1.36 -9.11
C PRO A 38 -8.56 -0.89 -7.82
N ASP A 39 -7.56 -1.62 -7.36
CA ASP A 39 -6.79 -1.41 -6.12
C ASP A 39 -5.94 -0.13 -6.14
N LEU A 40 -5.62 0.39 -7.32
CA LEU A 40 -4.92 1.67 -7.47
C LEU A 40 -5.84 2.88 -7.28
N SER A 41 -7.16 2.67 -7.24
CA SER A 41 -8.12 3.74 -7.00
C SER A 41 -8.24 4.04 -5.51
N ILE A 42 -8.61 5.29 -5.20
CA ILE A 42 -9.01 5.68 -3.84
C ILE A 42 -10.53 5.57 -3.74
N GLY A 43 -11.03 4.62 -2.94
CA GLY A 43 -12.44 4.50 -2.59
C GLY A 43 -13.33 4.18 -3.80
N ILE A 44 -12.96 3.15 -4.56
CA ILE A 44 -13.67 2.73 -5.78
C ILE A 44 -15.18 2.56 -5.56
N SER A 45 -16.00 2.91 -6.56
CA SER A 45 -17.44 2.67 -6.52
C SER A 45 -17.78 1.24 -6.93
N LYS A 46 -18.94 0.74 -6.46
CA LYS A 46 -19.44 -0.59 -6.82
C LYS A 46 -19.57 -0.73 -8.34
N GLU A 47 -20.14 0.27 -9.02
CA GLU A 47 -20.32 0.19 -10.47
C GLU A 47 -18.99 0.13 -11.22
N LYS A 48 -17.96 0.85 -10.75
CA LYS A 48 -16.62 0.79 -11.36
C LYS A 48 -15.97 -0.58 -11.19
N LEU A 49 -16.11 -1.20 -10.02
CA LEU A 49 -15.55 -2.53 -9.78
C LEU A 49 -16.27 -3.59 -10.63
N ILE A 50 -17.61 -3.54 -10.67
CA ILE A 50 -18.42 -4.43 -11.52
C ILE A 50 -18.06 -4.24 -13.00
N ASN A 51 -18.00 -2.99 -13.47
CA ASN A 51 -17.63 -2.72 -14.86
C ASN A 51 -16.23 -3.21 -15.22
N PHE A 52 -15.28 -3.14 -14.27
CA PHE A 52 -13.96 -3.73 -14.45
C PHE A 52 -14.05 -5.25 -14.62
N TYR A 53 -14.81 -5.94 -13.75
CA TYR A 53 -15.02 -7.39 -13.79
C TYR A 53 -15.79 -7.89 -15.03
N GLU A 54 -16.72 -7.08 -15.54
CA GLU A 54 -17.40 -7.32 -16.82
C GLU A 54 -16.41 -7.28 -17.98
N ILE A 55 -15.62 -6.21 -18.09
CA ILE A 55 -14.64 -6.04 -19.16
C ILE A 55 -13.56 -7.11 -19.09
N ALA A 56 -13.11 -7.45 -17.89
CA ALA A 56 -12.10 -8.47 -17.66
C ALA A 56 -12.54 -9.87 -18.13
N GLY A 57 -13.85 -10.15 -18.18
CA GLY A 57 -14.34 -11.51 -18.39
C GLY A 57 -13.80 -12.49 -17.33
N GLN A 58 -13.98 -13.79 -17.55
CA GLN A 58 -13.48 -14.80 -16.60
C GLN A 58 -11.96 -14.79 -16.51
N GLU A 59 -11.27 -14.81 -17.66
CA GLU A 59 -9.80 -14.87 -17.73
C GLU A 59 -9.13 -13.66 -17.07
N GLY A 60 -9.63 -12.45 -17.32
CA GLY A 60 -9.10 -11.24 -16.70
C GLY A 60 -9.33 -11.19 -15.19
N ARG A 61 -10.48 -11.69 -14.70
CA ARG A 61 -10.74 -11.78 -13.24
C ARG A 61 -9.83 -12.78 -12.55
N GLU A 62 -9.65 -13.96 -13.12
CA GLU A 62 -8.72 -14.97 -12.59
C GLU A 62 -7.27 -14.46 -12.62
N THR A 63 -6.89 -13.76 -13.70
CA THR A 63 -5.57 -13.13 -13.81
C THR A 63 -5.38 -12.04 -12.75
N TYR A 64 -6.40 -11.19 -12.56
CA TYR A 64 -6.40 -10.15 -11.54
C TYR A 64 -6.25 -10.73 -10.13
N ALA A 65 -7.05 -11.73 -9.77
CA ALA A 65 -6.96 -12.40 -8.48
C ALA A 65 -5.56 -13.04 -8.28
N ASN A 66 -4.99 -13.67 -9.30
CA ASN A 66 -3.64 -14.22 -9.24
C ASN A 66 -2.57 -13.14 -9.05
N ILE A 67 -2.75 -11.95 -9.62
CA ILE A 67 -1.85 -10.81 -9.41
C ILE A 67 -1.87 -10.38 -7.95
N LEU A 68 -3.07 -10.16 -7.39
CA LEU A 68 -3.22 -9.79 -5.98
C LEU A 68 -2.63 -10.85 -5.03
N MET A 69 -2.84 -12.13 -5.32
CA MET A 69 -2.33 -13.24 -4.50
C MET A 69 -0.82 -13.43 -4.54
N ARG A 70 -0.15 -13.11 -5.66
CA ARG A 70 1.27 -13.49 -5.87
C ARG A 70 2.20 -12.31 -5.96
N TYR A 71 1.78 -11.27 -6.69
CA TYR A 71 2.63 -10.14 -7.02
C TYR A 71 2.42 -8.99 -6.03
N ASP A 72 1.19 -8.82 -5.54
CA ASP A 72 0.81 -7.68 -4.72
C ASP A 72 0.87 -7.93 -3.20
N LEU A 73 1.39 -9.07 -2.75
CA LEU A 73 1.63 -9.34 -1.32
C LEU A 73 2.92 -8.68 -0.80
N LEU A 74 3.94 -8.61 -1.65
CA LEU A 74 5.27 -8.15 -1.22
C LEU A 74 5.38 -6.63 -1.21
N TYR A 75 4.57 -5.93 -2.00
CA TYR A 75 4.58 -4.47 -2.05
C TYR A 75 4.07 -3.83 -0.75
N PRO A 76 2.92 -4.26 -0.17
CA PRO A 76 2.47 -3.72 1.11
C PRO A 76 3.44 -4.01 2.27
N LEU A 77 4.02 -5.20 2.26
CA LEU A 77 5.04 -5.59 3.22
C LEU A 77 6.28 -4.69 3.12
N SER A 78 6.74 -4.42 1.90
CA SER A 78 7.95 -3.62 1.67
C SER A 78 7.76 -2.17 2.10
N TYR A 79 6.66 -1.50 1.69
CA TYR A 79 6.42 -0.12 2.08
C TYR A 79 6.11 -0.01 3.58
N GLY A 80 5.35 -0.96 4.13
CA GLY A 80 4.96 -0.98 5.54
C GLY A 80 6.17 -1.04 6.46
N LEU A 81 7.09 -1.98 6.20
CA LEU A 81 8.33 -2.13 6.94
C LEU A 81 9.28 -0.95 6.73
N PHE A 82 9.44 -0.49 5.49
CA PHE A 82 10.33 0.63 5.17
C PHE A 82 9.90 1.93 5.85
N PHE A 83 8.62 2.29 5.78
CA PHE A 83 8.09 3.48 6.43
C PHE A 83 8.11 3.36 7.95
N ALA A 84 7.71 2.21 8.52
CA ALA A 84 7.75 2.00 9.96
C ALA A 84 9.18 2.15 10.51
N TYR A 85 10.16 1.53 9.83
CA TYR A 85 11.56 1.63 10.21
C TYR A 85 12.08 3.06 10.06
N THR A 86 11.74 3.76 8.97
CA THR A 86 12.11 5.17 8.75
C THR A 86 11.56 6.08 9.85
N ILE A 87 10.28 5.95 10.21
CA ILE A 87 9.66 6.69 11.31
C ILE A 87 10.38 6.38 12.63
N SER A 88 10.69 5.10 12.91
CA SER A 88 11.39 4.72 14.14
C SER A 88 12.77 5.39 14.28
N LEU A 89 13.51 5.54 13.17
CA LEU A 89 14.81 6.21 13.14
C LEU A 89 14.68 7.72 13.39
N LEU A 90 13.69 8.35 12.77
CA LEU A 90 13.49 9.80 12.87
C LEU A 90 12.93 10.21 14.24
N VAL A 91 12.04 9.42 14.82
CA VAL A 91 11.43 9.68 16.12
C VAL A 91 12.44 9.56 17.25
N ARG A 92 13.41 8.63 17.16
CA ARG A 92 14.40 8.38 18.21
C ARG A 92 15.13 9.63 18.70
N ASN A 93 15.25 10.64 17.84
CA ASN A 93 15.89 11.89 18.22
C ASN A 93 15.04 12.67 19.22
N PHE A 94 13.72 12.65 19.10
CA PHE A 94 12.81 13.33 20.00
C PHE A 94 12.58 12.44 21.23
N ARG A 95 12.94 12.89 22.43
CA ARG A 95 12.71 12.17 23.71
C ARG A 95 11.22 12.10 24.09
N LYS A 96 10.33 11.81 23.14
CA LYS A 96 8.87 11.80 23.28
C LYS A 96 8.33 10.41 22.90
N ARG A 97 8.06 9.59 23.91
CA ARG A 97 7.53 8.21 23.74
C ARG A 97 6.25 8.15 22.92
N LEU A 98 5.40 9.18 22.99
CA LEU A 98 4.15 9.27 22.22
C LEU A 98 4.39 9.26 20.69
N LEU A 99 5.50 9.83 20.22
CA LEU A 99 5.81 9.84 18.79
C LEU A 99 6.13 8.45 18.25
N SER A 100 6.51 7.49 19.11
CA SER A 100 6.76 6.11 18.68
C SER A 100 5.50 5.38 18.23
N ILE A 101 4.30 5.86 18.61
CA ILE A 101 3.03 5.29 18.14
C ILE A 101 2.85 5.54 16.62
N LEU A 102 3.52 6.54 16.04
CA LEU A 102 3.42 6.86 14.62
C LEU A 102 3.93 5.74 13.70
N ILE A 103 4.69 4.76 14.22
CA ILE A 103 5.09 3.57 13.46
C ILE A 103 3.89 2.70 13.06
N PHE A 104 2.75 2.82 13.76
CA PHE A 104 1.57 2.04 13.45
C PHE A 104 0.84 2.55 12.20
N LEU A 105 1.05 3.80 11.77
CA LEU A 105 0.46 4.32 10.54
C LEU A 105 0.79 3.42 9.32
N PRO A 106 2.08 3.18 8.98
CA PRO A 106 2.39 2.33 7.82
C PRO A 106 2.05 0.85 8.04
N LEU A 107 2.01 0.37 9.29
CA LEU A 107 1.60 -1.02 9.59
C LEU A 107 0.10 -1.22 9.40
N ILE A 108 -0.74 -0.27 9.83
CA ILE A 108 -2.18 -0.31 9.59
C ILE A 108 -2.46 -0.18 8.10
N SER A 109 -1.70 0.65 7.37
CA SER A 109 -1.78 0.72 5.91
C SER A 109 -1.55 -0.64 5.27
N MET A 110 -0.43 -1.30 5.59
CA MET A 110 -0.08 -2.62 5.09
C MET A 110 -1.16 -3.68 5.40
N LEU A 111 -1.66 -3.71 6.63
CA LEU A 111 -2.70 -4.67 7.01
C LEU A 111 -4.02 -4.41 6.28
N SER A 112 -4.39 -3.15 6.07
CA SER A 112 -5.59 -2.77 5.33
C SER A 112 -5.49 -3.16 3.85
N ASP A 113 -4.29 -3.05 3.28
CA ASP A 113 -3.97 -3.51 1.94
C ASP A 113 -4.26 -5.01 1.76
N PHE A 114 -3.82 -5.85 2.70
CA PHE A 114 -4.11 -7.29 2.66
C PHE A 114 -5.59 -7.61 2.78
N VAL A 115 -6.34 -6.86 3.61
CA VAL A 115 -7.79 -7.05 3.76
C VAL A 115 -8.54 -6.66 2.49
N GLU A 116 -8.17 -5.54 1.86
CA GLU A 116 -8.70 -5.14 0.57
C GLU A 116 -8.41 -6.21 -0.49
N ASN A 117 -7.14 -6.61 -0.65
CA ASN A 117 -6.74 -7.57 -1.67
C ASN A 117 -7.49 -8.89 -1.51
N ALA A 118 -7.66 -9.39 -0.28
CA ALA A 118 -8.50 -10.56 -0.02
C ALA A 118 -9.95 -10.35 -0.46
N GLY A 119 -10.54 -9.19 -0.16
CA GLY A 119 -11.90 -8.86 -0.56
C GLY A 119 -12.08 -8.78 -2.08
N PHE A 120 -11.17 -8.12 -2.79
CA PHE A 120 -11.21 -8.04 -4.26
C PHE A 120 -10.93 -9.36 -4.96
N ILE A 121 -10.11 -10.24 -4.37
CA ILE A 121 -9.94 -11.62 -4.86
C ILE A 121 -11.27 -12.37 -4.77
N LEU A 122 -11.92 -12.35 -3.60
CA LEU A 122 -13.18 -13.06 -3.37
C LEU A 122 -14.29 -12.54 -4.29
N LEU A 123 -14.46 -11.22 -4.39
CA LEU A 123 -15.44 -10.60 -5.29
C LEU A 123 -15.18 -10.94 -6.77
N ALA A 124 -13.92 -11.09 -7.19
CA ALA A 124 -13.59 -11.48 -8.55
C ALA A 124 -14.00 -12.93 -8.86
N TYR A 125 -13.88 -13.83 -7.88
CA TYR A 125 -14.30 -15.24 -8.01
C TYR A 125 -15.81 -15.44 -7.90
N GLU A 126 -16.51 -14.63 -7.10
CA GLU A 126 -17.96 -14.73 -6.91
C GLU A 126 -18.77 -14.09 -8.05
N TYR A 127 -18.15 -13.18 -8.81
CA TYR A 127 -18.80 -12.52 -9.95
C TYR A 127 -19.43 -13.53 -10.94
N PRO A 128 -20.71 -13.38 -11.33
CA PRO A 128 -21.55 -12.17 -11.21
C PRO A 128 -22.36 -12.04 -9.90
N ASN A 129 -22.29 -13.00 -8.98
CA ASN A 129 -23.00 -12.96 -7.70
C ASN A 129 -22.23 -12.06 -6.71
N PHE A 130 -22.45 -10.75 -6.83
CA PHE A 130 -21.66 -9.74 -6.11
C PHE A 130 -22.15 -9.52 -4.67
N ASP A 131 -21.31 -9.83 -3.68
CA ASP A 131 -21.59 -9.56 -2.26
C ASP A 131 -21.31 -8.10 -1.86
N ASP A 132 -22.39 -7.38 -1.50
CA ASP A 132 -22.33 -5.99 -1.07
C ASP A 132 -21.60 -5.77 0.26
N GLN A 133 -21.73 -6.69 1.21
CA GLN A 133 -21.07 -6.55 2.52
C GLN A 133 -19.57 -6.72 2.36
N LEU A 134 -19.15 -7.74 1.62
CA LEU A 134 -17.74 -7.98 1.30
C LEU A 134 -17.14 -6.79 0.54
N PHE A 135 -17.87 -6.22 -0.41
CA PHE A 135 -17.45 -5.00 -1.11
C PHE A 135 -17.26 -3.82 -0.16
N GLN A 136 -18.17 -3.57 0.78
CA GLN A 136 -17.99 -2.48 1.75
C GLN A 136 -16.78 -2.69 2.66
N ILE A 137 -16.49 -3.94 3.05
CA ILE A 137 -15.29 -4.28 3.82
C ILE A 137 -14.03 -3.97 3.00
N ALA A 138 -13.94 -4.48 1.78
CA ALA A 138 -12.79 -4.28 0.89
C ALA A 138 -12.57 -2.79 0.58
N ARG A 139 -13.64 -2.06 0.25
CA ARG A 139 -13.61 -0.62 -0.01
C ARG A 139 -13.18 0.19 1.22
N THR A 140 -13.66 -0.17 2.40
CA THR A 140 -13.27 0.51 3.65
C THR A 140 -11.79 0.28 3.94
N ALA A 141 -11.32 -0.95 3.76
CA ALA A 141 -9.91 -1.29 3.88
C ALA A 141 -9.06 -0.51 2.87
N GLN A 142 -9.51 -0.36 1.62
CA GLN A 142 -8.85 0.48 0.61
C GLN A 142 -8.75 1.95 1.03
N ILE A 143 -9.83 2.54 1.55
CA ILE A 143 -9.80 3.93 2.01
C ILE A 143 -8.84 4.08 3.20
N LEU A 144 -8.87 3.13 4.12
CA LEU A 144 -7.98 3.11 5.28
C LEU A 144 -6.52 2.96 4.87
N LYS A 145 -6.20 2.07 3.93
CA LYS A 145 -4.84 1.87 3.39
C LYS A 145 -4.28 3.19 2.89
N TRP A 146 -5.00 3.87 2.00
CA TRP A 146 -4.53 5.13 1.39
C TRP A 146 -4.40 6.25 2.42
N SER A 147 -5.37 6.36 3.33
CA SER A 147 -5.34 7.37 4.39
C SER A 147 -4.11 7.19 5.29
N MET A 148 -3.82 5.94 5.68
CA MET A 148 -2.66 5.62 6.53
C MET A 148 -1.33 5.73 5.77
N ALA A 149 -1.28 5.38 4.49
CA ALA A 149 -0.11 5.58 3.63
C ALA A 149 0.24 7.07 3.52
N PHE A 150 -0.74 7.93 3.20
CA PHE A 150 -0.52 9.38 3.13
C PHE A 150 -0.12 9.98 4.48
N ALA A 151 -0.77 9.55 5.58
CA ALA A 151 -0.38 9.97 6.92
C ALA A 151 1.06 9.56 7.26
N SER A 152 1.51 8.39 6.81
CA SER A 152 2.89 7.90 7.00
C SER A 152 3.89 8.78 6.27
N VAL A 153 3.64 9.10 5.00
CA VAL A 153 4.51 9.98 4.20
C VAL A 153 4.56 11.39 4.80
N ALA A 154 3.40 11.96 5.14
CA ALA A 154 3.34 13.27 5.78
C ALA A 154 4.12 13.30 7.11
N THR A 155 3.99 12.24 7.92
CA THR A 155 4.75 12.08 9.17
C THR A 155 6.25 12.05 8.93
N ILE A 156 6.72 11.30 7.93
CA ILE A 156 8.15 11.23 7.57
C ILE A 156 8.65 12.63 7.18
N ILE A 157 7.92 13.38 6.35
CA ILE A 157 8.29 14.74 5.93
C ILE A 157 8.39 15.67 7.15
N VAL A 158 7.37 15.69 8.02
CA VAL A 158 7.36 16.53 9.22
C VAL A 158 8.54 16.20 10.14
N LEU A 159 8.82 14.92 10.35
CA LEU A 159 9.93 14.50 11.19
C LEU A 159 11.30 14.82 10.58
N LEU A 160 11.45 14.76 9.25
CA LEU A 160 12.67 15.18 8.55
C LEU A 160 12.92 16.68 8.75
N ILE A 161 11.90 17.52 8.52
CA ILE A 161 11.98 18.96 8.72
C ILE A 161 12.35 19.29 10.18
N ALA A 162 11.64 18.68 11.14
CA ALA A 162 11.88 18.90 12.56
C ALA A 162 13.30 18.48 12.99
N ASN A 163 13.83 17.38 12.45
CA ASN A 163 15.22 16.96 12.69
C ASN A 163 16.21 17.95 12.07
N GLY A 164 15.96 18.41 10.84
CA GLY A 164 16.81 19.41 10.15
C GLY A 164 16.92 20.72 10.92
N ILE A 165 15.78 21.28 11.35
CA ILE A 165 15.73 22.50 12.17
C ILE A 165 16.53 22.31 13.46
N ARG A 166 16.34 21.18 14.15
CA ARG A 166 17.08 20.87 15.37
C ARG A 166 18.60 20.81 15.15
N LEU A 167 19.06 20.21 14.06
CA LEU A 167 20.49 20.13 13.76
C LEU A 167 21.06 21.52 13.48
N ALA A 168 20.36 22.36 12.71
CA ALA A 168 20.76 23.73 12.41
C ALA A 168 20.83 24.64 13.65
N MET A 169 19.96 24.42 14.65
CA MET A 169 20.04 25.14 15.93
C MET A 169 21.24 24.71 16.78
N ARG A 170 21.63 23.42 16.74
CA ARG A 170 22.77 22.89 17.49
C ARG A 170 24.12 23.30 16.90
N SER A 171 24.21 23.54 15.60
CA SER A 171 25.45 24.00 14.97
C SER A 171 25.75 25.48 15.22
N LYS A 172 24.78 26.24 15.75
CA LYS A 172 24.92 27.66 16.09
C LYS A 172 25.22 27.91 17.57
N SER A 173 25.17 26.87 18.41
CA SER A 173 25.52 26.90 19.84
C SER A 173 26.90 26.33 20.08
#